data_AF-A0A531KN40-F1
#
_entry.id   AF-A0A531KN40-F1
#
_cell.length_a   1.000
_cell.length_b   1.000
_cell.length_c   1.000
_cell.angle_alpha   90.00
_cell.angle_beta   90.00
_cell.angle_gamma   90.00
#
_symmetry.space_group_name_H-M   'P 1'
#
loop_
_entity.id
_entity.type
_entity.pdbx_description
1 polymer ?
#
loop_
_entity_poly.entity_id
_entity_poly.type
_entity_poly.pdbx_seq_one_letter_code
_entity_poly.pdbx_strand_id
1 'polypeptide(L)'
;MTFVPPFLQRLAGVNVGAGTKMAIRSVRTARRGHHSIGEDGIINCYFSFDRPEARITIGRRCYIGKSHLVTAEQITIGDDVVISWGTTIVDHNSHSLDWKQRTSDVAEWHQGRKNWSGVGIAPVTIDEL
;
A
#
# COMPACT_ATOMS: atom_id res chain seq x y z
N MET A 1 -14.18 3.25 16.16
CA MET A 1 -13.47 2.92 14.90
C MET A 1 -14.28 1.82 14.23
N THR A 2 -14.77 2.01 13.00
CA THR A 2 -15.71 1.07 12.35
C THR A 2 -14.94 0.11 11.45
N PHE A 3 -14.92 -1.16 11.84
CA PHE A 3 -14.31 -2.23 11.05
C PHE A 3 -15.33 -2.91 10.15
N VAL A 4 -14.86 -3.37 8.99
CA VAL A 4 -15.67 -4.23 8.13
C VAL A 4 -15.76 -5.60 8.78
N PRO A 5 -16.96 -6.18 8.94
CA PRO A 5 -17.13 -7.55 9.41
C PRO A 5 -16.20 -8.51 8.64
N PRO A 6 -15.47 -9.42 9.31
CA PRO A 6 -14.43 -10.24 8.66
C PRO A 6 -14.90 -10.98 7.39
N PHE A 7 -16.13 -11.51 7.40
CA PHE A 7 -16.71 -12.20 6.25
C PHE A 7 -16.88 -11.28 5.03
N LEU A 8 -17.19 -10.00 5.23
CA LEU A 8 -17.33 -9.01 4.15
C LEU A 8 -15.98 -8.57 3.58
N GLN A 9 -14.89 -8.67 4.35
CA GLN A 9 -13.55 -8.33 3.86
C GLN A 9 -13.15 -9.30 2.73
N ARG A 10 -13.28 -10.61 2.98
CA ARG A 10 -12.98 -11.66 2.01
C ARG A 10 -13.95 -11.66 0.83
N LEU A 11 -15.25 -11.45 1.08
CA LEU A 11 -16.26 -11.34 0.02
C LEU A 11 -15.97 -10.15 -0.92
N ALA A 12 -15.34 -9.09 -0.42
CA ALA A 12 -14.90 -7.96 -1.22
C ALA A 12 -13.61 -8.24 -2.03
N GLY A 13 -13.07 -9.46 -1.99
CA GLY A 13 -11.86 -9.87 -2.72
C GLY A 13 -10.55 -9.49 -2.01
N VAL A 14 -10.58 -9.22 -0.70
CA VAL A 14 -9.37 -8.92 0.06
C VAL A 14 -8.71 -10.20 0.55
N ASN A 15 -7.42 -10.37 0.28
CA ASN A 15 -6.60 -11.46 0.82
C ASN A 15 -6.15 -11.12 2.24
N VAL A 16 -6.92 -11.55 3.24
CA VAL A 16 -6.73 -11.20 4.65
C VAL A 16 -6.90 -12.40 5.57
N GLY A 17 -5.97 -12.57 6.51
CA GLY A 17 -5.97 -13.61 7.54
C GLY A 17 -7.14 -13.54 8.51
N ALA A 18 -7.37 -14.62 9.26
CA ALA A 18 -8.39 -14.66 10.30
C ALA A 18 -8.10 -13.61 11.40
N GLY A 19 -9.15 -13.11 12.07
CA GLY A 19 -9.01 -12.18 13.19
C GLY A 19 -8.63 -10.72 12.81
N THR A 20 -8.07 -10.50 11.62
CA THR A 20 -7.67 -9.16 11.18
C THR A 20 -8.86 -8.22 11.00
N LYS A 21 -8.74 -7.02 11.59
CA LYS A 21 -9.74 -5.97 11.54
C LYS A 21 -9.28 -4.87 10.60
N MET A 22 -10.04 -4.64 9.54
CA MET A 22 -9.74 -3.61 8.55
C MET A 22 -10.79 -2.50 8.57
N ALA A 23 -10.34 -1.25 8.51
CA ALA A 23 -11.24 -0.12 8.29
C ALA A 23 -11.87 -0.20 6.89
N ILE A 24 -13.06 0.39 6.73
CA ILE A 24 -13.79 0.43 5.44
C ILE A 24 -12.91 0.98 4.31
N ARG A 25 -12.14 2.04 4.58
CA ARG A 25 -11.22 2.63 3.60
C ARG A 25 -10.13 1.64 3.19
N SER A 26 -9.52 0.95 4.14
CA SER A 26 -8.47 -0.06 3.91
C SER A 26 -8.98 -1.18 3.02
N VAL A 27 -10.17 -1.74 3.32
CA VAL A 27 -10.82 -2.77 2.47
C VAL A 27 -11.06 -2.25 1.06
N ARG A 28 -11.62 -1.03 0.93
CA ARG A 28 -11.91 -0.46 -0.40
C ARG A 28 -10.66 -0.28 -1.26
N THR A 29 -9.52 -0.01 -0.66
CA THR A 29 -8.32 0.41 -1.40
C THR A 29 -7.33 -0.72 -1.59
N ALA A 30 -7.32 -1.72 -0.71
CA ALA A 30 -6.62 -2.98 -0.92
C ALA A 30 -7.06 -3.65 -2.23
N ARG A 31 -8.36 -3.58 -2.56
CA ARG A 31 -8.95 -4.12 -3.79
C ARG A 31 -8.37 -3.57 -5.11
N ARG A 32 -7.54 -2.53 -5.05
CA ARG A 32 -6.98 -1.86 -6.23
C ARG A 32 -5.65 -2.43 -6.71
N GLY A 33 -5.08 -3.40 -6.00
CA GLY A 33 -3.82 -4.01 -6.39
C GLY A 33 -3.51 -5.29 -5.62
N HIS A 34 -2.30 -5.79 -5.81
CA HIS A 34 -1.89 -7.07 -5.25
C HIS A 34 -1.51 -6.93 -3.78
N HIS A 35 -2.13 -7.74 -2.93
CA HIS A 35 -1.86 -7.67 -1.49
C HIS A 35 -2.00 -9.02 -0.81
N SER A 36 -1.34 -9.14 0.35
CA SER A 36 -1.56 -10.21 1.32
C SER A 36 -1.46 -9.61 2.73
N ILE A 37 -2.44 -9.91 3.58
CA ILE A 37 -2.50 -9.40 4.95
C ILE A 37 -2.64 -10.58 5.88
N GLY A 38 -1.75 -10.67 6.88
CA GLY A 38 -1.73 -11.74 7.86
C GLY A 38 -2.91 -11.73 8.84
N GLU A 39 -2.82 -12.60 9.83
CA GLU A 39 -3.83 -12.84 10.87
C GLU A 39 -3.72 -11.84 12.03
N ASP A 40 -4.81 -11.65 12.75
CA ASP A 40 -4.89 -10.90 14.01
C ASP A 40 -4.34 -9.46 13.99
N GLY A 41 -4.34 -8.80 12.84
CA GLY A 41 -3.92 -7.41 12.67
C GLY A 41 -5.02 -6.37 12.89
N ILE A 42 -4.62 -5.11 13.04
CA ILE A 42 -5.52 -3.94 13.03
C ILE A 42 -5.03 -2.96 11.97
N ILE A 43 -5.73 -2.90 10.84
CA ILE A 43 -5.30 -2.18 9.64
C ILE A 43 -6.23 -1.00 9.36
N ASN A 44 -5.72 0.21 9.57
CA ASN A 44 -6.44 1.46 9.34
C ASN A 44 -5.84 2.31 8.22
N CYS A 45 -4.85 1.78 7.49
CA CYS A 45 -4.15 2.51 6.46
C CYS A 45 -4.92 2.61 5.14
N TYR A 46 -4.42 3.47 4.27
CA TYR A 46 -4.82 3.63 2.89
C TYR A 46 -3.75 3.01 1.99
N PHE A 47 -4.19 2.31 0.95
CA PHE A 47 -3.32 1.65 -0.02
C PHE A 47 -3.40 2.35 -1.37
N SER A 48 -2.24 2.70 -1.93
CA SER A 48 -2.07 3.16 -3.31
C SER A 48 -1.15 2.19 -4.05
N PHE A 49 -1.63 1.68 -5.18
CA PHE A 49 -0.87 0.84 -6.11
C PHE A 49 -0.68 1.66 -7.38
N ASP A 50 0.48 2.25 -7.54
CA ASP A 50 0.77 3.20 -8.61
C ASP A 50 1.21 2.51 -9.91
N ARG A 51 1.49 1.19 -9.83
CA ARG A 51 1.75 0.31 -10.99
C ARG A 51 0.95 -1.01 -10.90
N PRO A 52 0.58 -1.62 -12.05
CA PRO A 52 -0.19 -2.87 -12.09
C PRO A 52 0.42 -4.03 -11.30
N GLU A 53 1.74 -4.14 -11.30
CA GLU A 53 2.53 -5.21 -10.69
C GLU A 53 2.85 -4.98 -9.21
N ALA A 54 2.51 -3.80 -8.67
CA ALA A 54 2.90 -3.39 -7.33
C ALA A 54 2.24 -4.26 -6.25
N ARG A 55 2.98 -4.58 -5.19
CA ARG A 55 2.56 -5.54 -4.15
C ARG A 55 2.73 -4.97 -2.75
N ILE A 56 1.77 -5.26 -1.88
CA ILE A 56 1.88 -4.99 -0.45
C ILE A 56 1.67 -6.27 0.34
N THR A 57 2.68 -6.67 1.12
CA THR A 57 2.55 -7.79 2.08
C THR A 57 2.62 -7.23 3.50
N ILE A 58 1.66 -7.61 4.33
CA ILE A 58 1.63 -7.30 5.77
C ILE A 58 1.55 -8.61 6.53
N GLY A 59 2.47 -8.81 7.48
CA GLY A 59 2.53 -9.98 8.34
C GLY A 59 1.37 -10.06 9.34
N ARG A 60 1.53 -10.95 10.31
CA ARG A 60 0.57 -11.24 11.39
C ARG A 60 0.72 -10.23 12.52
N ARG A 61 -0.35 -10.04 13.30
CA ARG A 61 -0.38 -9.24 14.54
C ARG A 61 0.12 -7.79 14.38
N CYS A 62 0.07 -7.27 13.16
CA CYS A 62 0.47 -5.89 12.89
C CYS A 62 -0.59 -4.89 13.34
N TYR A 63 -0.15 -3.76 13.89
CA TYR A 63 -0.97 -2.56 14.00
C TYR A 63 -0.49 -1.52 12.98
N ILE A 64 -1.40 -1.06 12.13
CA ILE A 64 -1.12 0.07 11.23
C ILE A 64 -2.21 1.13 11.44
N GLY A 65 -1.80 2.28 11.95
CA GLY A 65 -2.64 3.45 12.16
C GLY A 65 -3.20 4.04 10.86
N LYS A 66 -3.88 5.19 10.97
CA LYS A 66 -4.36 5.95 9.81
C LYS A 66 -3.17 6.52 9.02
N SER A 67 -2.58 5.66 8.19
CA SER A 67 -1.32 5.86 7.48
C SER A 67 -1.51 5.56 5.99
N HIS A 68 -0.49 5.79 5.16
CA HIS A 68 -0.56 5.61 3.71
C HIS A 68 0.61 4.77 3.22
N LEU A 69 0.30 3.64 2.57
CA LEU A 69 1.29 2.81 1.88
C LEU A 69 1.10 3.04 0.37
N VAL A 70 2.16 3.51 -0.30
CA VAL A 70 2.19 3.85 -1.73
C VAL A 70 3.25 2.99 -2.40
N THR A 71 2.84 2.08 -3.29
CA THR A 71 3.77 1.14 -3.92
C THR A 71 3.72 1.20 -5.44
N ALA A 72 4.90 1.13 -6.06
CA ALA A 72 5.12 0.89 -7.48
C ALA A 72 5.79 -0.46 -7.74
N GLU A 73 6.43 -1.07 -6.74
CA GLU A 73 7.03 -2.40 -6.83
C GLU A 73 6.62 -3.28 -5.65
N GLN A 74 7.13 -3.01 -4.45
CA GLN A 74 6.89 -3.85 -3.28
C GLN A 74 7.10 -3.10 -1.95
N ILE A 75 6.11 -3.20 -1.06
CA ILE A 75 6.23 -2.89 0.37
C ILE A 75 5.98 -4.17 1.16
N THR A 76 6.92 -4.55 2.03
CA THR A 76 6.83 -5.68 2.95
C THR A 76 6.85 -5.17 4.38
N ILE A 77 5.79 -5.49 5.14
CA ILE A 77 5.73 -5.30 6.59
C ILE A 77 5.74 -6.69 7.22
N GLY A 78 6.72 -6.95 8.10
CA GLY A 78 6.92 -8.22 8.79
C GLY A 78 5.83 -8.54 9.81
N ASP A 79 6.07 -9.54 10.65
CA ASP A 79 5.20 -9.90 11.76
C ASP A 79 5.37 -8.90 12.93
N ASP A 80 4.32 -8.72 13.75
CA ASP A 80 4.38 -7.96 15.01
C ASP A 80 4.82 -6.48 14.88
N VAL A 81 4.70 -5.90 13.69
CA VAL A 81 5.07 -4.49 13.44
C VAL A 81 3.97 -3.53 13.91
N VAL A 82 4.39 -2.44 14.56
CA VAL A 82 3.53 -1.34 14.99
C VAL A 82 3.89 -0.06 14.25
N ILE A 83 2.99 0.41 13.38
CA ILE A 83 3.10 1.69 12.67
C ILE A 83 2.03 2.63 13.23
N SER A 84 2.48 3.79 13.70
CA SER A 84 1.59 4.84 14.24
C SER A 84 0.70 5.45 13.15
N TRP A 85 -0.01 6.51 13.49
CA TRP A 85 -0.84 7.30 12.58
C TRP A 85 -0.01 8.33 11.82
N GLY A 86 -0.50 8.73 10.64
CA GLY A 86 0.13 9.77 9.82
C GLY A 86 1.45 9.37 9.16
N THR A 87 1.81 8.09 9.18
CA THR A 87 3.01 7.59 8.49
C THR A 87 2.72 7.42 7.00
N THR A 88 3.69 7.78 6.16
CA THR A 88 3.67 7.51 4.72
C THR A 88 4.85 6.63 4.36
N ILE A 89 4.59 5.48 3.76
CA ILE A 89 5.62 4.54 3.28
C ILE A 89 5.52 4.51 1.76
N VAL A 90 6.63 4.79 1.08
CA VAL A 90 6.70 4.87 -0.38
C VAL A 90 7.95 4.13 -0.86
N ASP A 91 7.82 3.29 -1.89
CA ASP A 91 8.92 2.52 -2.49
C ASP A 91 9.47 3.16 -3.78
N HIS A 92 9.14 4.43 -4.03
CA HIS A 92 9.51 5.15 -5.24
C HIS A 92 9.64 6.66 -5.01
N ASN A 93 10.35 7.32 -5.94
CA ASN A 93 10.50 8.77 -5.95
C ASN A 93 9.29 9.52 -6.56
N SER A 94 8.32 8.78 -7.12
CA SER A 94 7.11 9.27 -7.84
C SER A 94 7.41 9.98 -9.17
N HIS A 95 8.58 10.58 -9.26
CA HIS A 95 9.09 11.35 -10.38
C HIS A 95 10.55 11.04 -10.62
N SER A 96 10.99 11.22 -11.86
CA SER A 96 12.42 11.16 -12.19
C SER A 96 13.17 12.25 -11.42
N LEU A 97 14.44 12.00 -11.11
CA LEU A 97 15.33 13.06 -10.62
C LEU A 97 15.85 13.94 -11.76
N ASP A 98 15.82 13.44 -13.00
CA ASP A 98 16.12 14.21 -14.20
C ASP A 98 14.95 15.14 -14.54
N TRP A 99 15.22 16.45 -14.50
CA TRP A 99 14.25 17.47 -14.87
C TRP A 99 13.71 17.28 -16.29
N LYS A 100 14.55 16.91 -17.27
CA LYS A 100 14.12 16.76 -18.67
C LYS A 100 13.06 15.68 -18.85
N GLN A 101 13.13 14.63 -18.03
CA GLN A 101 12.12 13.57 -18.02
C GLN A 101 10.86 14.03 -17.28
N ARG A 102 11.00 14.80 -16.19
CA ARG A 102 9.85 15.31 -15.43
C ARG A 102 9.03 16.37 -16.15
N THR A 103 9.59 17.08 -17.13
CA THR A 103 8.85 18.18 -17.79
C THR A 103 7.56 17.72 -18.45
N SER A 104 7.45 16.45 -18.85
CA SER A 104 6.23 15.89 -19.43
C SER A 104 5.23 15.36 -18.41
N ASP A 105 5.60 15.19 -17.12
CA ASP A 105 4.78 14.51 -16.12
C ASP A 105 3.37 15.11 -16.03
N VAL A 106 3.26 16.44 -15.86
CA VAL A 106 1.95 17.10 -15.70
C VAL A 106 1.11 16.99 -16.97
N ALA A 107 1.72 17.10 -18.15
CA ALA A 107 1.03 16.99 -19.43
C ALA A 107 0.50 15.57 -19.67
N GLU A 108 1.29 14.55 -19.33
CA GLU A 108 0.89 13.15 -19.41
C GLU A 108 -0.22 12.84 -18.39
N TRP A 109 -0.10 13.34 -17.16
CA TRP A 109 -1.11 13.14 -16.10
C TRP A 109 -2.46 13.73 -16.46
N HIS A 110 -2.46 14.92 -17.10
CA HIS A 110 -3.70 15.52 -17.59
C HIS A 110 -4.43 14.62 -18.60
N GLN A 111 -3.71 13.70 -19.24
CA GLN A 111 -4.22 12.71 -20.17
C GLN A 111 -4.39 11.32 -19.53
N GLY A 112 -4.22 11.20 -18.21
CA GLY A 112 -4.32 9.94 -17.47
C GLY A 112 -3.16 8.97 -17.73
N ARG A 113 -2.02 9.45 -18.21
CA ARG A 113 -0.82 8.64 -18.51
C ARG A 113 0.29 8.95 -17.51
N LYS A 114 1.14 7.97 -17.22
CA LYS A 114 2.36 8.13 -16.43
C LYS A 114 3.50 7.34 -17.06
N ASN A 115 4.59 8.01 -17.40
CA ASN A 115 5.83 7.33 -17.72
C ASN A 115 6.64 6.98 -16.46
N TRP A 116 6.99 5.70 -16.30
CA TRP A 116 7.77 5.19 -15.17
C TRP A 116 9.24 4.94 -15.49
N SER A 117 9.67 5.03 -16.76
CA SER A 117 11.00 4.56 -17.21
C SER A 117 12.20 5.25 -16.54
N GLY A 118 12.00 6.45 -15.99
CA GLY A 118 13.02 7.24 -15.30
C GLY A 118 12.80 7.44 -13.81
N VAL A 119 11.77 6.81 -13.23
CA VAL A 119 11.45 6.94 -11.81
C VAL A 119 12.27 5.93 -11.02
N GLY A 120 13.00 6.40 -10.00
CA GLY A 120 13.69 5.52 -9.06
C GLY A 120 12.68 4.76 -8.21
N ILE A 121 12.80 3.43 -8.17
CA ILE A 121 11.94 2.51 -7.42
C ILE A 121 12.86 1.54 -6.68
N ALA A 122 12.58 1.30 -5.42
CA ALA A 122 13.29 0.35 -4.58
C ALA A 122 12.36 -0.19 -3.49
N PRO A 123 12.27 -1.52 -3.29
CA PRO A 123 11.39 -2.10 -2.29
C PRO A 123 11.64 -1.57 -0.87
N VAL A 124 10.57 -1.47 -0.09
CA VAL A 124 10.66 -1.13 1.34
C VAL A 124 10.32 -2.36 2.17
N THR A 125 11.18 -2.67 3.15
CA THR A 125 10.92 -3.70 4.16
C THR A 125 10.98 -3.08 5.55
N ILE A 126 9.96 -3.32 6.36
CA ILE A 126 9.93 -3.00 7.79
C ILE A 126 9.70 -4.31 8.53
N ASP A 127 10.75 -4.82 9.17
CA ASP A 127 10.76 -6.12 9.84
C ASP A 127 11.77 -6.12 11.00
N GLU A 128 11.84 -7.21 11.75
CA GLU A 128 12.97 -7.51 12.63
C GLU A 128 14.25 -7.76 11.80
N LEU A 129 15.41 -7.30 12.31
CA LEU A 129 16.73 -7.47 11.67
C LEU A 129 17.30 -8.87 11.91
#